data_AF-A0A257VAL0-F1
#
_entry.id   AF-A0A257VAL0-F1
#
_cell.length_a   1.000
_cell.length_b   1.000
_cell.length_c   1.000
_cell.angle_alpha   90.00
_cell.angle_beta   90.00
_cell.angle_gamma   90.00
#
_symmetry.space_group_name_H-M   'P 1'
#
loop_
_entity.id
_entity.type
_entity.pdbx_description
1 polymer ?
#
loop_
_entity_poly.entity_id
_entity_poly.type
_entity_poly.pdbx_seq_one_letter_code
_entity_poly.pdbx_strand_id
1 'polypeptide(L)' 'MVRVSSDPGSCYFYYPRLVCIVGVRDDARGTTNFAPVTWATPLSSDPPLFGICLSPATHTHQLVLKTGEFTINFLTEEHA' A
#
# COMPACT_ATOMS: atom_id res chain seq x y z
N MET A 1 1.96 26.59 8.58
CA MET A 1 2.43 25.32 9.18
C MET A 1 3.83 25.05 8.65
N VAL A 2 4.86 25.19 9.47
CA VAL A 2 6.26 24.96 9.05
C VAL A 2 6.50 23.46 9.07
N ARG A 3 6.90 22.89 7.93
CA ARG A 3 7.29 21.48 7.83
C ARG A 3 8.65 21.32 8.50
N VAL A 4 8.65 20.90 9.75
CA VAL A 4 9.88 20.49 10.43
C VAL A 4 10.17 19.05 10.02
N SER A 5 11.20 18.83 9.22
CA SER A 5 11.77 17.51 8.96
C SER A 5 12.97 17.31 9.88
N SER A 6 12.74 16.77 11.07
CA SER A 6 13.78 15.98 11.72
C SER A 6 13.94 14.71 10.90
N ASP A 7 15.15 14.35 10.50
CA ASP A 7 15.44 13.01 9.96
C ASP A 7 15.02 12.01 11.04
N PRO A 8 13.84 11.39 10.94
CA PRO A 8 13.44 10.45 11.97
C PRO A 8 14.33 9.25 11.72
N GLY A 9 15.23 8.96 12.66
CA GLY A 9 15.95 7.70 12.67
C GLY A 9 15.00 6.55 12.37
N SER A 10 15.52 5.48 11.77
CA SER A 10 14.77 4.36 11.22
C SER A 10 13.39 4.12 11.87
N CYS A 11 12.29 4.47 11.18
CA CYS A 11 10.90 4.37 11.65
C CYS A 11 10.41 2.91 11.76
N TYR A 12 11.25 2.00 12.25
CA TYR A 12 10.98 0.56 12.33
C TYR A 12 10.60 0.08 13.74
N PHE A 13 10.53 0.97 14.74
CA PHE A 13 10.25 0.58 16.13
C PHE A 13 8.89 -0.12 16.34
N TYR A 14 7.94 0.04 15.41
CA TYR A 14 6.61 -0.59 15.45
C TYR A 14 6.50 -1.82 14.52
N TYR A 15 7.61 -2.33 13.99
CA TYR A 15 7.65 -3.59 13.26
C TYR A 15 7.79 -4.78 14.21
N PRO A 16 7.38 -6.00 13.80
CA PRO A 16 6.84 -6.37 12.48
C PRO A 16 5.38 -5.95 12.26
N ARG A 17 4.97 -5.79 10.99
CA ARG A 17 3.58 -5.62 10.56
C ARG A 17 3.24 -6.62 9.47
N LEU A 18 1.96 -7.00 9.40
CA LEU A 18 1.46 -7.80 8.28
C LEU A 18 1.72 -7.09 6.96
N VAL A 19 2.27 -7.82 6.00
CA VAL A 19 2.47 -7.34 4.63
C VAL A 19 1.22 -7.68 3.84
N CYS A 20 0.65 -6.70 3.14
CA CYS A 20 -0.40 -6.94 2.16
C CYS A 20 0.15 -6.76 0.74
N ILE A 21 -0.38 -7.53 -0.20
CA ILE A 21 -0.06 -7.43 -1.61
C ILE A 21 -1.16 -6.62 -2.30
N VAL A 22 -0.78 -5.45 -2.78
CA VAL A 22 -1.66 -4.55 -3.53
C VAL A 22 -1.59 -4.92 -5.00
N GLY A 23 -2.72 -5.33 -5.57
CA GLY A 23 -2.86 -5.66 -6.99
C GLY A 23 -3.58 -4.54 -7.74
N VAL A 24 -3.08 -4.17 -8.91
CA VAL A 24 -3.70 -3.16 -9.77
C VAL A 24 -3.67 -3.63 -11.23
N ARG A 25 -4.82 -3.56 -11.91
CA ARG A 25 -4.96 -3.89 -13.32
C ARG A 25 -4.88 -2.62 -14.16
N ASP A 26 -4.03 -2.60 -15.18
CA ASP A 26 -4.06 -1.57 -16.23
C ASP A 26 -4.73 -2.16 -17.48
N ASP A 27 -6.05 -1.99 -17.59
CA ASP A 27 -6.81 -2.55 -18.71
C ASP A 27 -6.39 -1.97 -20.07
N ALA A 28 -5.93 -0.72 -20.11
CA ALA A 28 -5.45 -0.11 -21.35
C ALA A 28 -4.19 -0.79 -21.90
N ARG A 29 -3.37 -1.38 -21.01
CA ARG A 29 -2.17 -2.14 -21.38
C ARG A 29 -2.36 -3.65 -21.29
N GLY A 30 -3.50 -4.10 -20.76
CA GLY A 30 -3.75 -5.51 -20.46
C GLY A 30 -2.89 -6.10 -19.34
N THR A 31 -2.12 -5.28 -18.61
CA THR A 31 -1.12 -5.72 -17.63
C THR A 31 -1.66 -5.69 -16.19
N THR A 32 -1.07 -6.49 -15.31
CA THR A 32 -1.34 -6.46 -13.87
C THR A 32 -0.04 -6.23 -13.11
N ASN A 33 -0.08 -5.35 -12.11
CA ASN A 33 1.06 -5.07 -11.25
C ASN A 33 0.71 -5.40 -9.79
N PHE A 34 1.68 -5.98 -9.09
CA PHE A 34 1.57 -6.29 -7.66
C PHE A 34 2.66 -5.60 -6.87
N ALA A 35 2.35 -5.09 -5.68
CA ALA A 35 3.33 -4.49 -4.79
C ALA A 35 3.09 -4.89 -3.33
N PRO A 36 4.14 -5.31 -2.59
CA PRO A 36 4.04 -5.51 -1.17
C PRO A 36 3.98 -4.17 -0.44
N VAL A 37 3.06 -4.04 0.51
CA VAL A 37 2.85 -2.84 1.31
C VAL A 37 2.75 -3.22 2.78
N THR A 38 3.66 -2.66 3.58
CA THR A 38 3.69 -2.86 5.05
C THR A 38 3.05 -1.69 5.81
N TRP A 39 2.78 -0.58 5.12
CA TRP A 39 2.17 0.62 5.68
C TRP A 39 0.69 0.63 5.30
N ALA A 40 -0.07 -0.19 6.02
CA ALA A 40 -1.49 -0.41 5.81
C ALA A 40 -2.23 -0.49 7.14
N THR A 41 -3.51 -0.09 7.18
CA THR A 41 -4.32 -0.10 8.40
C THR A 41 -5.81 -0.18 8.10
N PRO A 42 -6.62 -0.88 8.92
CA PRO A 42 -8.05 -0.63 8.96
C PRO A 42 -8.32 0.83 9.38
N LEU A 43 -9.34 1.43 8.79
CA LEU A 43 -9.75 2.82 9.05
C LEU A 43 -11.15 2.90 9.69
N SER A 44 -12.04 1.98 9.34
CA SER A 44 -13.40 1.91 9.87
C SER A 44 -13.93 0.48 9.76
N SER A 45 -14.75 0.07 10.74
CA SER A 45 -15.45 -1.22 10.71
C SER A 45 -16.79 -1.15 10.00
N ASP A 46 -17.52 -0.05 10.15
CA ASP A 46 -18.83 0.17 9.52
C ASP A 46 -18.97 1.65 9.10
N PRO A 47 -18.84 1.97 7.79
CA PRO A 47 -18.57 1.05 6.70
C PRO A 47 -17.14 0.48 6.78
N PRO A 48 -16.87 -0.71 6.19
CA PRO A 48 -15.54 -1.31 6.21
C PRO A 48 -14.58 -0.51 5.31
N LEU A 49 -13.61 0.18 5.92
CA LEU A 49 -12.60 0.96 5.22
C LEU A 49 -11.20 0.46 5.58
N PHE A 50 -10.35 0.32 4.58
CA PHE A 50 -8.96 -0.09 4.74
C PHE A 50 -8.04 0.80 3.90
N GLY A 51 -6.97 1.30 4.52
CA GLY A 51 -6.05 2.25 3.91
C GLY A 51 -4.66 1.64 3.70
N ILE A 52 -4.01 2.07 2.62
CA ILE A 52 -2.61 1.76 2.30
C ILE A 52 -1.85 3.06 2.03
N CYS A 53 -0.57 3.10 2.39
CA CYS A 53 0.32 4.20 2.06
C CYS A 53 1.26 3.78 0.94
N LEU A 54 1.15 4.44 -0.22
CA LEU A 54 2.03 4.23 -1.37
C LEU A 54 2.89 5.48 -1.59
N SER A 55 4.17 5.27 -1.87
CA SER A 55 5.04 6.39 -2.29
C SER A 55 4.67 6.84 -3.70
N PRO A 56 4.58 8.16 -3.97
CA PRO A 56 4.32 8.70 -5.31
C PRO A 56 5.33 8.24 -6.38
N ALA A 57 6.53 7.83 -5.97
CA ALA A 57 7.57 7.32 -6.85
C ALA A 57 7.31 5.88 -7.35
N THR A 58 6.35 5.16 -6.76
CA THR A 58 6.07 3.76 -7.14
C THR A 58 5.18 3.69 -8.37
N HIS A 59 5.41 2.67 -9.21
CA HIS A 59 4.55 2.40 -10.36
C HIS A 59 3.10 2.11 -9.92
N THR A 60 2.93 1.37 -8.82
CA THR A 60 1.62 1.06 -8.23
C THR A 60 0.83 2.31 -7.88
N HIS A 61 1.45 3.32 -7.26
CA HIS A 61 0.77 4.57 -6.94
C HIS A 61 0.17 5.24 -8.19
N GLN A 62 0.95 5.31 -9.28
CA GLN A 62 0.49 5.88 -10.54
C GLN A 62 -0.67 5.08 -11.14
N LEU A 63 -0.60 3.75 -11.07
CA LEU A 63 -1.68 2.88 -11.54
C LEU A 63 -2.96 3.02 -10.70
N VAL A 64 -2.86 3.09 -9.37
CA VAL A 64 -4.02 3.27 -8.48
C VAL A 64 -4.73 4.60 -8.80
N LEU A 65 -3.97 5.69 -8.97
CA LEU A 65 -4.57 6.99 -9.33
C LEU A 65 -5.20 6.97 -10.73
N LYS A 66 -4.62 6.24 -11.68
CA LYS A 66 -5.14 6.11 -13.05
C LYS A 66 -6.43 5.29 -13.10
N THR A 67 -6.48 4.19 -12.35
CA THR A 67 -7.53 3.17 -12.45
C THR A 67 -8.67 3.41 -11.45
N GLY A 68 -8.38 4.04 -10.31
CA GLY A 68 -9.34 4.29 -9.24
C GLY A 68 -9.68 3.05 -8.41
N GLU A 69 -9.07 1.90 -8.71
CA GLU A 69 -9.38 0.63 -8.05
C GLU A 69 -8.12 -0.21 -7.82
N PHE A 70 -8.14 -1.04 -6.79
CA PHE A 70 -7.07 -1.96 -6.45
C PHE A 70 -7.58 -3.07 -5.53
N THR A 71 -6.83 -4.16 -5.44
CA THR A 71 -7.11 -5.26 -4.52
C THR A 71 -6.08 -5.31 -3.39
N ILE A 72 -6.46 -5.85 -2.25
CA ILE A 72 -5.54 -6.14 -1.13
C ILE A 72 -5.61 -7.63 -0.83
N ASN A 73 -4.47 -8.31 -0.89
CA ASN A 73 -4.36 -9.74 -0.62
C ASN A 73 -3.39 -9.97 0.53
N PHE A 74 -3.74 -10.86 1.45
CA PHE A 74 -2.86 -11.30 2.53
C PHE A 74 -2.38 -12.71 2.19
N LEU A 75 -1.06 -12.87 2.09
CA LEU A 75 -0.47 -14.16 1.77
C LEU A 75 -0.17 -14.95 3.04
N THR A 76 -0.17 -16.27 2.92
CA THR A 76 0.30 -17.19 3.95
C THR A 76 1.83 -17.20 3.99
N GLU A 77 2.40 -17.69 5.08
CA GLU A 77 3.86 -17.81 5.26
C GLU A 77 4.56 -18.61 4.16
N GLU A 78 3.86 -19.58 3.54
CA GLU A 78 4.38 -20.37 2.40
C GLU A 78 4.81 -19.52 1.21
N HIS A 79 4.29 -18.29 1.10
CA HIS A 79 4.56 -17.34 0.02
C HIS A 79 5.37 -16.12 0.49
N ALA A 80 5.92 -16.15 1.70
CA ALA A 80 6.69 -15.06 2.31
C ALA A 80 8.14 -14.97 1.81
#